data_AF-A0A2B7ZZF4-F1
#
_entry.id   AF-A0A2B7ZZF4-F1
#
_cell.length_a   1.000
_cell.length_b   1.000
_cell.length_c   1.000
_cell.angle_alpha   90.00
_cell.angle_beta   90.00
_cell.angle_gamma   90.00
#
_symmetry.space_group_name_H-M   'P 1'
#
loop_
_entity.id
_entity.type
_entity.pdbx_description
1 polymer ?
#
loop_
_entity_poly.entity_id
_entity_poly.type
_entity_poly.pdbx_seq_one_letter_code
_entity_poly.pdbx_strand_id
1 'polypeptide(L)'
;MTKPNSIFRGWSTSPSGTPPVPLPYIPTADVTLYAIWVADVTYTVTYNLNGGTGTQPEQGTSRGGLPVLLNNGQGLARTGFIFTGWADTQTGTTPVALPYIPTSNV
;
A
#
# COMPACT_ATOMS: atom_id res chain seq x y z
N MET A 1 26.57 -1.09 -7.02
CA MET A 1 25.48 -1.33 -7.99
C MET A 1 24.18 -0.82 -7.41
N THR A 2 23.77 0.40 -7.74
CA THR A 2 22.39 0.87 -7.49
C THR A 2 21.55 0.42 -8.68
N LYS A 3 20.51 -0.38 -8.44
CA LYS A 3 19.43 -0.52 -9.43
C LYS A 3 18.69 0.83 -9.43
N PRO A 4 18.71 1.61 -10.52
CA PRO A 4 17.93 2.84 -10.59
C PRO A 4 16.46 2.52 -10.31
N ASN A 5 15.74 3.42 -9.62
CA ASN A 5 14.33 3.26 -9.27
C ASN A 5 14.02 2.06 -8.35
N SER A 6 14.82 1.83 -7.32
CA SER A 6 14.59 0.77 -6.33
C SER A 6 14.81 1.24 -4.89
N ILE A 7 13.97 0.79 -3.96
CA ILE A 7 14.05 1.08 -2.52
C ILE A 7 14.46 -0.19 -1.76
N PHE A 8 15.45 -0.06 -0.88
CA PHE A 8 15.92 -1.16 -0.02
C PHE A 8 14.84 -1.55 1.01
N ARG A 9 14.59 -2.85 1.18
CA ARG A 9 13.56 -3.40 2.08
C ARG A 9 14.09 -4.38 3.12
N GLY A 10 15.35 -4.78 3.02
CA GLY A 10 15.98 -5.69 3.98
C GLY A 10 16.85 -6.72 3.29
N TRP A 11 17.12 -7.79 4.02
CA TRP A 11 17.94 -8.92 3.59
C TRP A 11 17.12 -10.21 3.62
N SER A 12 17.50 -11.20 2.82
CA SER A 12 16.99 -12.57 2.87
C SER A 12 18.15 -13.56 2.79
N THR A 13 18.01 -14.75 3.37
CA THR A 13 18.90 -15.89 3.09
C THR A 13 18.53 -16.64 1.81
N SER A 14 17.35 -16.36 1.24
CA SER A 14 16.93 -16.92 -0.05
C SER A 14 17.40 -16.04 -1.20
N PRO A 15 17.94 -16.62 -2.30
CA PRO A 15 18.24 -15.90 -3.53
C PRO A 15 17.05 -15.16 -4.14
N SER A 16 15.82 -15.59 -3.83
CA SER A 16 14.59 -14.90 -4.27
C SER A 16 14.31 -13.59 -3.54
N GLY A 17 15.03 -13.30 -2.44
CA GLY A 17 14.78 -12.12 -1.62
C GLY A 17 13.53 -12.23 -0.72
N THR A 18 12.97 -13.42 -0.55
CA THR A 18 11.77 -13.65 0.27
C THR A 18 11.81 -15.03 0.95
N PRO A 19 11.42 -15.15 2.23
CA PRO A 19 11.02 -14.06 3.13
C PRO A 19 12.23 -13.23 3.63
N PRO A 20 12.01 -11.99 4.10
CA PRO A 20 13.05 -11.21 4.77
C PRO A 20 13.51 -11.88 6.07
N VAL A 21 14.79 -11.72 6.41
CA VAL A 21 15.31 -12.12 7.74
C VAL A 21 14.80 -11.15 8.82
N PRO A 22 14.40 -11.65 10.00
CA PRO A 22 14.04 -10.80 11.13
C PRO A 22 15.28 -10.06 11.66
N LEU A 23 15.07 -8.89 12.25
CA LEU A 23 16.11 -8.08 12.87
C LEU A 23 15.92 -8.05 14.41
N PRO A 24 16.96 -8.31 15.22
CA PRO A 24 18.34 -8.62 14.81
C PRO A 24 18.48 -10.04 14.23
N TYR A 25 19.37 -10.18 13.23
CA TYR A 25 19.74 -11.47 12.64
C TYR A 25 21.14 -11.88 13.14
N ILE A 26 21.25 -13.04 13.80
CA ILE A 26 22.51 -13.57 14.33
C ILE A 26 22.82 -14.88 13.59
N PRO A 27 23.75 -14.89 12.62
CA PRO A 27 24.15 -16.11 11.94
C PRO A 27 24.97 -17.01 12.87
N THR A 28 24.75 -18.33 12.80
CA THR A 28 25.52 -19.35 13.53
C THR A 28 26.59 -20.04 12.67
N ALA A 29 26.63 -19.72 11.38
CA ALA A 29 27.58 -20.19 10.38
C ALA A 29 27.68 -19.17 9.23
N ASP A 30 28.62 -19.37 8.30
CA ASP A 30 28.74 -18.55 7.10
C ASP A 30 27.43 -18.55 6.30
N VAL A 31 26.96 -17.36 5.94
CA VAL A 31 25.69 -17.17 5.22
C VAL A 31 25.81 -16.08 4.18
N THR A 32 25.24 -16.33 3.00
CA THR A 32 25.06 -15.31 1.97
C THR A 32 23.71 -14.63 2.16
N LEU A 33 23.71 -13.31 2.27
CA LEU A 33 22.50 -12.51 2.31
C LEU A 33 22.24 -11.85 0.95
N TYR A 34 20.98 -11.85 0.56
CA TYR A 34 20.48 -11.25 -0.67
C TYR A 34 19.68 -10.00 -0.33
N ALA A 35 20.06 -8.86 -0.91
CA ALA A 35 19.39 -7.58 -0.70
C ALA A 35 18.00 -7.58 -1.35
N ILE A 36 16.99 -7.22 -0.58
CA ILE A 36 15.61 -7.09 -1.03
C ILE A 36 15.39 -5.65 -1.48
N TRP A 37 14.92 -5.50 -2.72
CA TRP A 37 14.60 -4.23 -3.34
C TRP A 37 13.17 -4.27 -3.86
N VAL A 38 12.43 -3.19 -3.68
CA VAL A 38 11.14 -2.97 -4.37
C VAL A 38 11.25 -1.81 -5.34
N ALA A 39 10.38 -1.78 -6.34
CA ALA A 39 10.34 -0.68 -7.29
C ALA A 39 10.05 0.65 -6.58
N ASP A 40 10.76 1.70 -6.95
CA ASP A 40 10.51 3.06 -6.51
C ASP A 40 9.40 3.70 -7.35
N VAL A 41 8.18 3.20 -7.16
CA VAL A 41 6.97 3.67 -7.84
C VAL A 41 6.06 4.35 -6.83
N THR A 42 5.46 5.47 -7.23
CA THR A 42 4.45 6.19 -6.45
C THR A 42 3.10 6.01 -7.12
N TYR A 43 2.10 5.57 -6.33
CA TYR A 43 0.70 5.53 -6.73
C TYR A 43 -0.09 6.61 -5.99
N THR A 44 -1.03 7.24 -6.70
CA THR A 44 -1.95 8.22 -6.14
C THR A 44 -3.31 7.57 -5.88
N VAL A 45 -3.91 7.89 -4.74
CA VAL A 45 -5.28 7.53 -4.37
C VAL A 45 -6.15 8.78 -4.42
N THR A 46 -7.14 8.78 -5.30
CA THR A 46 -8.13 9.85 -5.44
C THR A 46 -9.50 9.38 -4.97
N TYR A 47 -10.21 10.23 -4.25
CA TYR A 47 -11.51 9.89 -3.69
C TYR A 47 -12.64 10.40 -4.57
N ASN A 48 -13.55 9.48 -4.94
CA ASN A 48 -14.82 9.79 -5.55
C ASN A 48 -15.94 9.40 -4.58
N LEU A 49 -16.83 10.34 -4.24
CA LEU A 49 -17.91 10.09 -3.28
C LEU A 49 -19.05 9.21 -3.84
N ASN A 50 -18.97 8.81 -5.11
CA ASN A 50 -19.93 7.97 -5.81
C ASN A 50 -21.38 8.46 -5.66
N GLY A 51 -21.59 9.76 -5.91
CA GLY A 51 -22.88 10.44 -5.73
C GLY A 51 -23.22 10.79 -4.28
N GLY A 52 -22.31 10.56 -3.33
CA GLY A 52 -22.40 11.10 -1.98
C GLY A 52 -22.07 12.59 -1.90
N THR A 53 -22.28 13.15 -0.72
CA THR A 53 -22.07 14.56 -0.36
C THR A 53 -21.07 14.68 0.80
N GLY A 54 -20.48 15.86 0.95
CA GLY A 54 -19.52 16.18 1.99
C GLY A 54 -18.28 16.86 1.42
N THR A 55 -17.25 17.02 2.25
CA THR A 55 -15.94 17.51 1.79
C THR A 55 -15.17 16.35 1.17
N GLN A 56 -14.71 16.50 -0.07
CA GLN A 56 -13.87 15.50 -0.71
C GLN A 56 -12.55 15.34 0.07
N PRO A 57 -12.16 14.11 0.44
CA PRO A 57 -10.89 13.89 1.13
C PRO A 57 -9.68 14.27 0.27
N GLU A 58 -8.59 14.65 0.93
CA GLU A 58 -7.30 14.89 0.28
C GLU A 58 -6.76 13.60 -0.36
N GLN A 59 -6.01 13.75 -1.45
CA GLN A 59 -5.39 12.62 -2.13
C GLN A 59 -4.34 11.94 -1.24
N GLY A 60 -4.31 10.61 -1.29
CA GLY A 60 -3.26 9.81 -0.68
C GLY A 60 -2.14 9.49 -1.67
N THR A 61 -0.94 9.24 -1.18
CA THR A 61 0.16 8.69 -2.00
C THR A 61 0.77 7.47 -1.33
N SER A 62 1.06 6.44 -2.12
CA SER A 62 1.77 5.22 -1.71
C SER A 62 3.06 5.12 -2.51
N ARG A 63 4.19 4.99 -1.83
CA ARG A 63 5.51 4.86 -2.47
C ARG A 63 6.13 3.51 -2.16
N GLY A 64 6.53 2.79 -3.21
CA GLY A 64 7.21 1.49 -3.11
C GLY A 64 6.37 0.41 -2.47
N GLY A 65 5.06 0.41 -2.70
CA GLY A 65 4.15 -0.58 -2.11
C GLY A 65 3.97 -0.45 -0.60
N LEU A 66 4.22 0.74 -0.03
CA LEU A 66 3.86 1.03 1.36
C LEU A 66 2.34 1.23 1.47
N PRO A 67 1.73 0.82 2.59
CA PRO A 67 0.32 1.06 2.80
C PRO A 67 0.00 2.55 2.88
N VAL A 68 -1.21 2.89 2.43
CA VAL A 68 -1.78 4.23 2.57
C VAL A 68 -2.96 4.16 3.55
N LEU A 69 -3.05 5.16 4.43
CA LEU A 69 -4.22 5.31 5.30
C LEU A 69 -5.35 5.95 4.49
N LEU A 70 -6.47 5.24 4.38
CA LEU A 70 -7.65 5.78 3.72
C LEU A 70 -8.44 6.69 4.66
N ASN A 71 -9.11 7.70 4.09
CA ASN A 71 -10.07 8.51 4.84
C ASN A 71 -11.15 7.59 5.45
N ASN A 72 -11.59 7.88 6.67
CA ASN A 72 -12.54 7.03 7.40
C ASN A 72 -14.02 7.32 7.10
N GLY A 73 -14.30 8.22 6.16
CA GLY A 73 -15.65 8.62 5.76
C GLY A 73 -16.32 9.63 6.69
N GLN A 74 -15.62 10.16 7.69
CA GLN A 74 -16.17 11.20 8.58
C GLN A 74 -16.56 12.44 7.77
N GLY A 75 -17.81 12.89 7.98
CA GLY A 75 -18.37 14.04 7.24
C GLY A 75 -18.91 13.71 5.85
N LEU A 76 -18.89 12.43 5.43
CA LEU A 76 -19.52 11.99 4.18
C LEU A 76 -20.92 11.45 4.42
N ALA A 77 -21.82 11.66 3.46
CA ALA A 77 -23.18 11.15 3.51
C ALA A 77 -23.67 10.75 2.12
N ARG A 78 -24.57 9.76 2.06
CA ARG A 78 -25.31 9.41 0.84
C ARG A 78 -26.71 8.95 1.24
N THR A 79 -27.74 9.65 0.78
CA THR A 79 -29.13 9.41 1.19
C THR A 79 -29.55 7.96 0.93
N GLY A 80 -29.98 7.27 1.99
CA GLY A 80 -30.41 5.86 1.93
C GLY A 80 -29.27 4.84 2.05
N PHE A 81 -28.03 5.26 2.30
CA PHE A 81 -26.86 4.39 2.41
C PHE A 81 -26.05 4.67 3.68
N ILE A 82 -25.29 3.65 4.12
CA ILE A 82 -24.30 3.76 5.20
C ILE A 82 -22.92 3.62 4.55
N PHE A 83 -21.97 4.47 4.95
CA PHE A 83 -20.59 4.34 4.51
C PHE A 83 -19.95 3.12 5.19
N THR A 84 -19.53 2.13 4.40
CA THR A 84 -18.87 0.91 4.89
C THR A 84 -17.39 0.83 4.53
N GLY A 85 -16.91 1.73 3.68
CA GLY A 85 -15.50 1.82 3.25
C GLY A 85 -15.36 2.23 1.79
N TRP A 86 -14.12 2.20 1.31
CA TRP A 86 -13.76 2.55 -0.08
C TRP A 86 -13.57 1.31 -0.93
N ALA A 87 -14.01 1.36 -2.19
CA ALA A 87 -13.65 0.40 -3.22
C ALA A 87 -12.68 1.03 -4.22
N ASP A 88 -11.84 0.22 -4.85
CA ASP A 88 -10.86 0.61 -5.87
C ASP A 88 -11.42 0.57 -7.31
N THR A 89 -12.72 0.32 -7.44
CA THR A 89 -13.45 0.32 -8.71
C THR A 89 -14.79 1.02 -8.56
N GLN A 90 -15.23 1.70 -9.63
CA GLN A 90 -16.48 2.48 -9.63
C GLN A 90 -17.72 1.63 -9.30
N THR A 91 -17.70 0.35 -9.66
CA THR A 91 -18.79 -0.61 -9.45
C THR A 91 -18.53 -1.56 -8.27
N GLY A 92 -17.43 -1.37 -7.54
CA GLY A 92 -17.08 -2.18 -6.39
C GLY A 92 -18.11 -2.05 -5.28
N THR A 93 -18.55 -3.18 -4.74
CA THR A 93 -19.53 -3.26 -3.65
C THR A 93 -18.92 -3.69 -2.33
N THR A 94 -17.64 -4.09 -2.34
CA THR A 94 -16.90 -4.55 -1.17
C THR A 94 -15.75 -3.58 -0.90
N PRO A 95 -15.58 -3.11 0.34
CA PRO A 95 -14.43 -2.29 0.69
C PRO A 95 -13.09 -3.01 0.50
N VAL A 96 -12.06 -2.27 0.11
CA VAL A 96 -10.68 -2.78 0.08
C VAL A 96 -10.22 -3.16 1.48
N ALA A 97 -9.35 -4.17 1.57
CA ALA A 97 -8.77 -4.58 2.85
C ALA A 97 -7.84 -3.49 3.41
N LEU A 98 -7.81 -3.39 4.75
CA LEU A 98 -6.87 -2.53 5.47
C LEU A 98 -5.75 -3.37 6.10
N PRO A 99 -4.49 -2.90 6.05
CA PRO A 99 -4.06 -1.66 5.41
C PRO A 99 -4.09 -1.76 3.87
N TYR A 100 -4.51 -0.69 3.20
CA TYR A 100 -4.63 -0.69 1.74
C TYR A 100 -3.27 -0.41 1.08
N ILE A 101 -2.87 -1.26 0.14
CA ILE A 101 -1.65 -1.11 -0.66
C ILE A 101 -2.05 -1.07 -2.14
N PRO A 102 -2.09 0.12 -2.77
CA PRO A 102 -2.44 0.22 -4.19
C PRO A 102 -1.35 -0.39 -5.07
N THR A 103 -1.78 -1.03 -6.17
CA THR A 103 -0.89 -1.56 -7.22
C THR A 103 -0.94 -0.74 -8.51
N SER A 104 -1.81 0.27 -8.56
CA SER A 104 -1.96 1.26 -9.62
C SER A 104 -2.49 2.55 -9.02
N ASN A 105 -2.54 3.62 -9.82
CA ASN A 105 -3.36 4.77 -9.45
C ASN A 105 -4.82 4.32 -9.36
N VAL A 106 -5.52 4.78 -8.32
CA VAL A 106 -6.92 4.48 -8.03
C VAL A 106 -7.70 5.73 -7.66
#